data_AF-A0A1F7K943-F1
#
_entry.id   AF-A0A1F7K943-F1
#
_cell.length_a   1.000
_cell.length_b   1.000
_cell.length_c   1.000
_cell.angle_alpha   90.00
_cell.angle_beta   90.00
_cell.angle_gamma   90.00
#
_symmetry.space_group_name_H-M   'P 1'
#
loop_
_entity.id
_entity.type
_entity.pdbx_description
1 polymer ?
#
loop_
_entity_poly.entity_id
_entity_poly.type
_entity_poly.pdbx_seq_one_letter_code
_entity_poly.pdbx_strand_id
1 'polypeptide(L)'
;MKRLFLLFIVALIIGVFFGKVQLVKAQTTCDVCGYCQNSEPPASWETCAQCLYGTNDPNVTLSSDPDSGKAYTVFGCLQIGANCDVATDPDCVAKAGAASFANFFLNFFTTIIGGLAFMAMLFGGAKVMLARGDVDAMREGKRYVYGAILGLIVVVSSVLIVKIIGGSILQIPFLQ
;
A
#
# COMPACT_ATOMS: atom_id res chain seq x y z
N MET A 1 18.89 22.47 13.03
CA MET A 1 18.19 22.06 11.79
C MET A 1 18.15 20.54 11.56
N LYS A 2 19.26 19.81 11.70
CA LYS A 2 19.31 18.33 11.53
C LYS A 2 18.37 17.54 12.47
N ARG A 3 18.18 18.01 13.71
CA ARG A 3 17.23 17.40 14.68
C ARG A 3 15.76 17.66 14.35
N LEU A 4 15.45 18.76 13.65
CA LEU A 4 14.08 19.09 13.26
C LEU A 4 13.60 18.20 12.10
N PHE A 5 14.49 17.91 11.14
CA PHE A 5 14.22 17.02 10.02
C PHE A 5 14.06 15.55 10.46
N LEU A 6 14.85 15.11 11.45
CA LEU A 6 14.73 13.78 12.06
C LEU A 6 13.41 13.61 12.83
N LEU A 7 12.96 14.65 13.55
CA LEU A 7 11.67 14.62 14.26
C LEU A 7 10.48 14.55 13.30
N PHE A 8 10.56 15.20 12.14
CA PHE A 8 9.50 15.17 11.14
C PHE A 8 9.37 13.79 10.48
N ILE A 9 10.49 13.13 10.18
CA ILE A 9 10.53 11.76 9.64
C ILE A 9 9.98 10.75 10.69
N VAL A 10 10.37 10.90 11.96
CA VAL A 10 9.90 10.02 13.04
C VAL A 10 8.40 10.20 13.31
N ALA A 11 7.88 11.43 13.29
CA ALA A 11 6.45 11.70 13.45
C ALA A 11 5.60 11.09 12.31
N LEU A 12 6.11 11.09 11.08
CA LEU A 12 5.45 10.49 9.92
C LEU A 12 5.40 8.95 10.03
N ILE A 13 6.46 8.33 10.54
CA ILE A 13 6.51 6.87 10.78
C ILE A 13 5.58 6.44 11.93
N ILE A 14 5.50 7.23 13.01
CA ILE A 14 4.62 6.94 14.15
C ILE A 14 3.14 7.09 13.76
N GLY A 15 2.80 8.09 12.92
CA GLY A 15 1.44 8.27 12.41
C GLY A 15 0.93 7.12 11.54
N VAL A 16 1.83 6.41 10.84
CA VAL A 16 1.50 5.24 10.01
C VAL A 16 1.32 3.97 10.86
N PHE A 17 2.00 3.86 12.01
CA PHE A 17 1.97 2.66 12.85
C PHE A 17 0.84 2.63 13.90
N PHE A 18 0.26 3.77 14.29
CA PHE A 18 -0.78 3.85 15.31
C PHE A 18 -2.22 3.70 14.78
N GLY A 19 -2.43 2.75 13.87
CA GLY A 19 -3.78 2.26 13.55
C GLY A 19 -4.33 1.44 14.72
N LYS A 20 -5.50 1.78 15.24
CA LYS A 20 -6.09 1.14 16.43
C LYS A 20 -6.48 -0.32 16.15
N VAL A 21 -5.91 -1.25 16.92
CA VAL A 21 -6.30 -2.67 16.94
C VAL A 21 -7.40 -2.88 17.99
N GLN A 22 -8.51 -3.49 17.60
CA GLN A 22 -9.62 -3.85 18.49
C GLN A 22 -9.84 -5.38 18.46
N LEU A 23 -10.11 -5.95 19.64
CA LEU A 23 -10.29 -7.38 19.88
C LEU A 23 -11.79 -7.70 19.86
N VAL A 24 -12.21 -8.67 19.03
CA VAL A 24 -13.61 -9.10 18.90
C VAL A 24 -13.78 -10.54 19.43
N LYS A 25 -14.87 -10.76 20.17
CA LYS A 25 -15.27 -12.03 20.82
C LYS A 25 -16.35 -12.73 19.97
N ALA A 26 -16.25 -14.05 19.82
CA ALA A 26 -17.19 -14.95 19.09
C ALA A 26 -18.53 -15.16 19.85
N GLN A 27 -19.71 -15.51 19.31
CA GLN A 27 -20.26 -15.80 17.96
C GLN A 27 -21.80 -16.02 18.09
N THR A 28 -22.61 -15.74 17.05
CA THR A 28 -23.66 -16.62 16.45
C THR A 28 -24.12 -16.03 15.10
N THR A 29 -23.95 -16.78 14.00
CA THR A 29 -24.20 -16.41 12.57
C THR A 29 -23.87 -14.96 12.22
N CYS A 30 -22.59 -14.73 12.00
CA CYS A 30 -22.04 -13.44 11.61
C CYS A 30 -21.57 -13.52 10.15
N ASP A 31 -21.62 -12.40 9.46
CA ASP A 31 -21.00 -12.24 8.15
C ASP A 31 -19.45 -12.38 8.26
N VAL A 32 -18.74 -12.65 7.17
CA VAL A 32 -17.27 -12.68 7.04
C VAL A 32 -16.62 -11.42 7.63
N CYS A 33 -17.33 -10.29 7.58
CA CYS A 33 -16.89 -9.01 8.14
C CYS A 33 -17.21 -8.83 9.64
N GLY A 34 -17.84 -9.81 10.30
CA GLY A 34 -18.04 -9.86 11.75
C GLY A 34 -19.30 -9.19 12.29
N TYR A 35 -20.20 -8.68 11.44
CA TYR A 35 -21.53 -8.21 11.85
C TYR A 35 -22.47 -9.40 12.03
N CYS A 36 -23.10 -9.44 13.20
CA CYS A 36 -24.13 -10.41 13.53
C CYS A 36 -25.43 -9.63 13.74
N GLN A 37 -26.57 -10.19 13.29
CA GLN A 37 -27.86 -9.54 13.46
C GLN A 37 -28.12 -9.21 14.94
N ASN A 38 -28.63 -7.99 15.21
CA ASN A 38 -28.89 -7.43 16.54
C ASN A 38 -27.66 -7.02 17.39
N SER A 39 -26.50 -6.75 16.76
CA SER A 39 -25.33 -6.17 17.43
C SER A 39 -24.98 -4.79 16.86
N GLU A 40 -24.42 -3.88 17.68
CA GLU A 40 -23.82 -2.65 17.17
C GLU A 40 -22.61 -2.99 16.28
N PRO A 41 -22.51 -2.40 15.08
CA PRO A 41 -21.43 -2.72 14.14
C PRO A 41 -20.08 -2.31 14.73
N PRO A 42 -19.04 -3.18 14.66
CA PRO A 42 -17.69 -2.77 15.02
C PRO A 42 -17.20 -1.67 14.07
N ALA A 43 -16.33 -0.77 14.53
CA ALA A 43 -15.87 0.38 13.75
C ALA A 43 -15.23 0.02 12.38
N SER A 44 -14.74 -1.21 12.21
CA SER A 44 -14.17 -1.73 10.98
C SER A 44 -15.17 -2.37 10.01
N TRP A 45 -16.45 -2.50 10.42
CA TRP A 45 -17.50 -3.15 9.63
C TRP A 45 -17.75 -2.42 8.31
N GLU A 46 -17.94 -1.11 8.35
CA GLU A 46 -18.25 -0.31 7.16
C GLU A 46 -17.16 -0.42 6.10
N THR A 47 -15.90 -0.48 6.53
CA THR A 47 -14.74 -0.63 5.63
C THR A 47 -14.65 -2.04 5.05
N CYS A 48 -15.05 -3.06 5.81
CA CYS A 48 -15.05 -4.44 5.37
C CYS A 48 -16.23 -4.73 4.41
N ALA A 49 -17.43 -4.22 4.73
CA ALA A 49 -18.62 -4.38 3.91
C ALA A 49 -18.47 -3.67 2.55
N GLN A 50 -17.92 -2.45 2.55
CA GLN A 50 -17.57 -1.75 1.31
C GLN A 50 -16.54 -2.52 0.47
N CYS A 51 -15.63 -3.26 1.11
CA CYS A 51 -14.63 -4.05 0.42
C CYS A 51 -15.21 -5.33 -0.21
N LEU A 52 -15.87 -6.19 0.58
CA LEU A 52 -16.33 -7.51 0.13
C LEU A 52 -17.66 -7.44 -0.65
N TYR A 53 -18.52 -6.50 -0.31
CA TYR A 53 -19.90 -6.43 -0.82
C TYR A 53 -20.18 -5.16 -1.62
N GLY A 54 -19.29 -4.16 -1.58
CA GLY A 54 -19.48 -2.89 -2.29
C GLY A 54 -20.61 -2.03 -1.72
N THR A 55 -21.13 -2.36 -0.53
CA THR A 55 -22.20 -1.62 0.15
C THR A 55 -21.86 -1.43 1.62
N ASN A 56 -22.39 -0.36 2.24
CA ASN A 56 -22.28 -0.09 3.67
C ASN A 56 -23.64 -0.20 4.39
N ASP A 57 -24.68 -0.63 3.68
CA ASP A 57 -26.04 -0.67 4.20
C ASP A 57 -26.28 -1.92 5.07
N PRO A 58 -26.50 -1.78 6.39
CA PRO A 58 -26.70 -2.92 7.28
C PRO A 58 -28.09 -3.58 7.13
N ASN A 59 -28.98 -2.99 6.33
CA ASN A 59 -30.37 -3.42 6.15
C ASN A 59 -30.61 -4.15 4.81
N VAL A 60 -29.59 -4.21 3.95
CA VAL A 60 -29.61 -5.11 2.80
C VAL A 60 -29.32 -6.50 3.36
N THR A 61 -30.15 -7.50 3.02
CA THR A 61 -29.76 -8.89 3.20
C THR A 61 -28.50 -9.10 2.38
N LEU A 62 -27.33 -8.98 3.00
CA LEU A 62 -26.05 -9.20 2.34
C LEU A 62 -26.14 -10.59 1.71
N SER A 63 -26.24 -10.59 0.38
CA SER A 63 -26.30 -11.80 -0.41
C SER A 63 -25.10 -12.64 0.01
N SER A 64 -25.34 -13.90 0.33
CA SER A 64 -24.43 -14.82 1.02
C SER A 64 -23.14 -15.18 0.27
N ASP A 65 -22.77 -14.41 -0.76
CA ASP A 65 -21.63 -14.67 -1.60
C ASP A 65 -20.73 -13.43 -1.62
N PRO A 66 -19.71 -13.38 -0.74
CA PRO A 66 -18.68 -12.36 -0.82
C PRO A 66 -17.96 -12.41 -2.18
N ASP A 67 -17.63 -11.24 -2.72
CA ASP A 67 -16.85 -11.14 -3.96
C ASP A 67 -15.53 -11.90 -3.78
N SER A 68 -15.43 -13.05 -4.45
CA SER A 68 -14.32 -14.00 -4.24
C SER A 68 -12.98 -13.44 -4.74
N GLY A 69 -12.98 -12.29 -5.42
CA GLY A 69 -11.80 -11.55 -5.84
C GLY A 69 -11.27 -10.55 -4.80
N LYS A 70 -11.88 -10.45 -3.61
CA LYS A 70 -11.49 -9.47 -2.57
C LYS A 70 -11.39 -10.12 -1.19
N ALA A 71 -10.31 -9.80 -0.47
CA ALA A 71 -10.09 -10.23 0.90
C ALA A 71 -9.85 -9.03 1.80
N TYR A 72 -10.52 -9.00 2.94
CA TYR A 72 -10.26 -7.99 3.97
C TYR A 72 -9.22 -8.52 4.96
N THR A 73 -8.10 -7.81 5.08
CA THR A 73 -7.00 -8.16 5.99
C THR A 73 -6.67 -6.97 6.90
N VAL A 74 -5.74 -7.15 7.83
CA VAL A 74 -5.24 -6.07 8.71
C VAL A 74 -4.65 -4.89 7.92
N PHE A 75 -4.30 -5.10 6.64
CA PHE A 75 -3.79 -4.08 5.72
C PHE A 75 -4.88 -3.41 4.87
N GLY A 76 -6.16 -3.73 5.12
CA GLY A 76 -7.32 -3.21 4.39
C GLY A 76 -7.84 -4.18 3.32
N CYS A 77 -8.58 -3.62 2.37
CA CYS A 77 -9.15 -4.35 1.25
C CYS A 77 -8.07 -4.74 0.25
N LEU A 78 -7.82 -6.04 0.08
CA LEU A 78 -6.87 -6.57 -0.89
C LEU A 78 -7.63 -7.25 -2.02
N GLN A 79 -7.39 -6.83 -3.26
CA GLN A 79 -8.01 -7.42 -4.43
C GLN A 79 -7.22 -8.68 -4.86
N ILE A 80 -7.50 -9.78 -4.17
CA ILE A 80 -6.89 -11.09 -4.38
C ILE A 80 -7.23 -11.74 -5.72
N GLY A 81 -8.01 -11.08 -6.59
CA GLY A 81 -8.46 -11.67 -7.85
C GLY A 81 -8.98 -10.65 -8.86
N ALA A 82 -8.15 -9.73 -9.34
CA ALA A 82 -8.56 -8.74 -10.34
C ALA A 82 -9.01 -9.34 -11.70
N ASN A 83 -8.95 -10.67 -11.87
CA ASN A 83 -9.22 -11.36 -13.14
C ASN A 83 -9.32 -12.88 -12.96
N CYS A 84 -9.86 -13.36 -11.85
CA CYS A 84 -10.01 -14.80 -11.63
C CYS A 84 -11.39 -15.20 -11.09
N ASP A 85 -12.11 -15.96 -11.90
CA ASP A 85 -13.35 -16.62 -11.50
C ASP A 85 -13.02 -17.87 -10.70
N VAL A 86 -13.37 -17.89 -9.41
CA VAL A 86 -13.14 -19.05 -8.53
C VAL A 86 -13.91 -20.29 -8.98
N ALA A 87 -14.91 -20.11 -9.85
CA ALA A 87 -15.67 -21.18 -10.49
C ALA A 87 -14.89 -21.91 -11.60
N THR A 88 -13.94 -21.26 -12.27
CA THR A 88 -13.20 -21.87 -13.40
C THR A 88 -11.82 -22.38 -13.00
N ASP A 89 -11.16 -21.76 -12.01
CA ASP A 89 -9.87 -22.22 -11.48
C ASP A 89 -9.83 -22.09 -9.95
N PRO A 90 -9.98 -23.17 -9.16
CA PRO A 90 -9.97 -23.08 -7.70
C PRO A 90 -8.63 -22.64 -7.10
N ASP A 91 -7.53 -22.80 -7.84
CA ASP A 91 -6.17 -22.40 -7.41
C ASP A 91 -5.82 -20.94 -7.75
N CYS A 92 -6.73 -20.22 -8.41
CA CYS A 92 -6.48 -18.86 -8.86
C CYS A 92 -6.31 -17.88 -7.68
N VAL A 93 -7.05 -18.09 -6.60
CA VAL A 93 -7.05 -17.24 -5.41
C VAL A 93 -5.69 -17.26 -4.71
N ALA A 94 -5.02 -18.41 -4.65
CA ALA A 94 -3.70 -18.54 -4.04
C ALA A 94 -2.62 -17.79 -4.84
N LYS A 95 -2.72 -17.82 -6.19
CA LYS A 95 -1.77 -17.13 -7.09
C LYS A 95 -2.02 -15.63 -7.14
N ALA A 96 -3.28 -15.22 -7.24
CA ALA A 96 -3.65 -13.81 -7.31
C ALA A 96 -3.54 -13.11 -5.94
N GLY A 97 -3.65 -13.84 -4.82
CA GLY A 97 -3.27 -13.34 -3.50
C GLY A 97 -1.79 -12.94 -3.39
N ALA A 98 -0.87 -13.75 -3.93
CA ALA A 98 0.55 -13.42 -3.96
C ALA A 98 0.85 -12.18 -4.82
N ALA A 99 0.17 -12.06 -5.96
CA ALA A 99 0.29 -10.92 -6.86
C ALA A 99 -0.24 -9.63 -6.24
N SER A 100 -1.41 -9.68 -5.61
CA SER A 100 -2.01 -8.51 -4.98
C SER A 100 -1.20 -8.03 -3.78
N PHE A 101 -0.60 -8.95 -3.03
CA PHE A 101 0.35 -8.61 -1.96
C PHE A 101 1.60 -7.92 -2.51
N ALA A 102 2.19 -8.46 -3.59
CA ALA A 102 3.34 -7.83 -4.25
C ALA A 102 3.00 -6.43 -4.78
N ASN A 103 1.85 -6.24 -5.41
CA ASN A 103 1.40 -4.95 -5.92
C ASN A 103 1.15 -3.93 -4.81
N PHE A 104 0.55 -4.35 -3.69
CA PHE A 104 0.36 -3.49 -2.52
C PHE A 104 1.71 -2.99 -1.97
N PHE A 105 2.67 -3.91 -1.77
CA PHE A 105 4.00 -3.55 -1.31
C PHE A 105 4.72 -2.63 -2.30
N LEU A 106 4.72 -2.97 -3.58
CA LEU A 106 5.34 -2.15 -4.61
C LEU A 106 4.73 -0.75 -4.64
N ASN A 107 3.41 -0.60 -4.60
CA ASN A 107 2.74 0.71 -4.64
C ASN A 107 3.02 1.53 -3.38
N PHE A 108 2.97 0.90 -2.20
CA PHE A 108 3.25 1.57 -0.93
C PHE A 108 4.69 2.09 -0.86
N PHE A 109 5.68 1.24 -1.15
CA PHE A 109 7.09 1.62 -1.09
C PHE A 109 7.47 2.61 -2.19
N THR A 110 6.94 2.45 -3.41
CA THR A 110 7.23 3.39 -4.51
C THR A 110 6.68 4.78 -4.23
N THR A 111 5.50 4.89 -3.60
CA THR A 111 4.93 6.18 -3.20
C THR A 111 5.77 6.86 -2.12
N ILE A 112 6.18 6.12 -1.09
CA ILE A 112 7.02 6.67 -0.01
C ILE A 112 8.39 7.10 -0.54
N ILE A 113 9.06 6.23 -1.30
CA ILE A 113 10.41 6.52 -1.80
C ILE A 113 10.36 7.62 -2.87
N GLY A 114 9.34 7.63 -3.74
CA GLY A 114 9.11 8.69 -4.71
C GLY A 114 8.93 10.05 -4.04
N GLY A 115 8.10 10.11 -2.99
CA GLY A 115 7.92 11.33 -2.19
C GLY A 115 9.20 11.79 -1.50
N LEU A 116 9.97 10.87 -0.92
CA LEU A 116 11.23 11.19 -0.24
C LEU A 116 12.31 11.67 -1.23
N ALA A 117 12.40 11.03 -2.39
CA ALA A 117 13.34 11.41 -3.44
C ALA A 117 13.02 12.82 -3.98
N PHE A 118 11.74 13.12 -4.21
CA PHE A 118 11.30 14.46 -4.61
C PHE A 118 11.67 15.53 -3.58
N MET A 119 11.42 15.27 -2.30
CA MET A 119 11.80 16.19 -1.22
C MET A 119 13.31 16.39 -1.09
N ALA A 120 14.09 15.30 -1.19
CA ALA A 120 15.55 15.38 -1.17
C ALA A 120 16.12 16.18 -2.35
N MET A 121 15.50 16.06 -3.52
CA MET A 121 15.88 16.82 -4.71
C MET A 121 15.58 18.33 -4.56
N LEU A 122 14.40 18.68 -4.02
CA LEU A 122 14.05 20.07 -3.71
C LEU A 122 15.00 20.69 -2.69
N PHE A 123 15.28 19.99 -1.59
CA PHE A 123 16.17 20.48 -0.55
C PHE A 123 17.63 20.61 -1.03
N GLY A 124 18.12 19.62 -1.77
CA GLY A 124 19.44 19.65 -2.38
C GLY A 124 19.59 20.79 -3.40
N GLY A 125 18.58 20.98 -4.26
CA GLY A 125 18.54 22.06 -5.25
C GLY A 125 18.53 23.44 -4.62
N ALA A 126 17.66 23.66 -3.62
CA ALA A 126 17.61 24.93 -2.88
C ALA A 126 18.95 25.24 -2.19
N LYS A 127 19.62 24.23 -1.62
CA LYS A 127 20.92 24.40 -0.97
C LYS A 127 22.02 24.79 -1.96
N VAL A 128 22.02 24.23 -3.16
CA VAL A 128 22.97 24.60 -4.23
C VAL A 128 22.71 26.02 -4.71
N MET A 129 21.46 26.42 -4.93
CA MET A 129 21.13 27.77 -5.41
C MET A 129 21.45 28.86 -4.38
N LEU A 130 21.29 28.56 -3.09
CA LEU A 130 21.51 29.52 -2.00
C LEU A 130 22.95 29.53 -1.45
N ALA A 131 23.81 28.62 -1.90
CA ALA A 131 25.22 28.61 -1.55
C ALA A 131 25.92 29.77 -2.27
N ARG A 132 25.94 30.95 -1.63
CA ARG A 132 26.56 32.19 -2.11
C ARG A 132 28.09 32.11 -2.18
N GLY A 133 28.63 31.18 -2.96
CA GLY A 133 30.07 30.98 -3.15
C GLY A 133 30.77 30.08 -2.12
N ASP A 134 30.03 29.52 -1.15
CA ASP A 134 30.58 28.53 -0.22
C ASP A 134 30.69 27.15 -0.89
N VAL A 135 31.93 26.66 -1.03
CA VAL A 135 32.27 25.38 -1.67
C VAL A 135 31.74 24.18 -0.89
N ASP A 136 31.60 24.29 0.43
CA ASP A 136 31.12 23.18 1.26
C ASP A 136 29.61 23.00 1.13
N ALA A 137 28.84 24.09 1.17
CA ALA A 137 27.40 24.07 0.95
C ALA A 137 27.03 23.57 -0.46
N MET A 138 27.80 23.97 -1.47
CA MET A 138 27.68 23.49 -2.86
C MET A 138 27.90 21.98 -2.98
N ARG A 139 28.96 21.46 -2.36
CA ARG A 139 29.31 20.03 -2.40
C ARG A 139 28.27 19.18 -1.69
N GLU A 140 27.77 19.64 -0.54
CA GLU A 140 26.75 18.92 0.21
C GLU A 140 25.41 18.88 -0.55
N GLY A 141 24.99 20.00 -1.15
CA GLY A 141 23.77 20.07 -1.96
C GLY A 141 23.81 19.10 -3.15
N LYS A 142 24.93 19.05 -3.88
CA LYS A 142 25.14 18.09 -4.99
C LYS A 142 24.99 16.64 -4.51
N ARG A 143 25.54 16.30 -3.33
CA ARG A 143 25.45 14.94 -2.78
C ARG A 143 24.01 14.49 -2.54
N TYR A 144 23.13 15.39 -2.06
CA TYR A 144 21.70 15.06 -1.90
C TYR A 144 21.01 14.83 -3.25
N VAL A 145 21.28 15.66 -4.25
CA VAL A 145 20.69 15.53 -5.59
C VAL A 145 21.15 14.23 -6.26
N TYR A 146 22.45 13.93 -6.24
CA TYR A 146 22.97 12.67 -6.78
C TYR A 146 22.39 11.45 -6.05
N GLY A 147 22.29 11.50 -4.72
CA GLY A 147 21.68 10.43 -3.93
C GLY A 147 20.21 10.20 -4.27
N ALA A 148 19.44 11.29 -4.46
CA ALA A 148 18.03 11.20 -4.84
C ALA A 148 17.85 10.58 -6.24
N ILE A 149 18.68 10.98 -7.21
CA ILE A 149 18.65 10.43 -8.58
C ILE A 149 18.99 8.94 -8.57
N LEU A 150 20.08 8.54 -7.89
CA LEU A 150 20.48 7.14 -7.76
C LEU A 150 19.39 6.30 -7.09
N GLY A 151 18.80 6.79 -6.00
CA GLY A 151 17.71 6.10 -5.32
C GLY A 151 16.48 5.90 -6.23
N LEU A 152 16.11 6.93 -6.99
CA LEU A 152 14.97 6.86 -7.91
C LEU A 152 15.22 5.86 -9.05
N ILE A 153 16.44 5.84 -9.61
CA ILE A 153 16.83 4.85 -10.64
C ILE A 153 16.70 3.42 -10.11
N VAL A 154 17.15 3.16 -8.89
CA VAL A 154 17.05 1.83 -8.26
C VAL A 154 15.60 1.40 -8.06
N VAL A 155 14.72 2.31 -7.61
CA VAL A 155 13.29 1.99 -7.43
C VAL A 155 12.60 1.72 -8.77
N VAL A 156 12.82 2.59 -9.76
CA VAL A 156 12.19 2.42 -11.08
C VAL A 156 12.67 1.13 -11.75
N SER A 157 13.97 0.82 -11.64
CA SER A 157 14.50 -0.44 -12.17
C SER A 157 13.96 -1.67 -11.44
N SER A 158 13.77 -1.62 -10.13
CA SER A 158 13.12 -2.71 -9.37
C SER A 158 11.71 -3.02 -9.90
N VAL A 159 10.88 -1.99 -10.09
CA VAL A 159 9.52 -2.17 -10.63
C VAL A 159 9.55 -2.72 -12.05
N LEU A 160 10.46 -2.24 -12.90
CA LEU A 160 10.65 -2.75 -14.25
C LEU A 160 11.02 -4.23 -14.26
N ILE A 161 11.95 -4.66 -13.40
CA ILE A 161 12.37 -6.06 -13.30
C ILE A 161 11.17 -6.94 -12.91
N VAL A 162 10.37 -6.53 -11.91
CA VAL A 162 9.18 -7.29 -11.51
C VAL A 162 8.16 -7.38 -12.63
N LYS A 163 7.90 -6.29 -13.36
CA LYS A 163 6.98 -6.29 -14.50
C LYS A 163 7.47 -7.15 -15.67
N ILE A 164 8.76 -7.10 -16.00
CA ILE A 164 9.35 -7.87 -17.10
C ILE A 164 9.33 -9.37 -16.76
N ILE A 165 9.80 -9.74 -15.57
CA ILE A 165 9.86 -11.15 -15.15
C ILE A 165 8.45 -11.71 -14.94
N GLY A 166 7.57 -10.97 -14.25
CA GLY A 166 6.22 -11.40 -13.96
C GLY A 166 5.29 -11.40 -15.17
N GLY A 167 5.41 -10.41 -16.06
CA GLY A 167 4.55 -10.29 -17.24
C GLY A 167 5.02 -11.08 -18.45
N SER A 168 6.32 -11.08 -18.76
CA SER A 168 6.82 -11.58 -20.05
C SER A 168 7.52 -12.94 -20.01
N ILE A 169 8.09 -13.35 -18.87
CA ILE A 169 8.85 -14.62 -18.78
C ILE A 169 8.00 -15.75 -18.18
N LEU A 170 7.17 -15.45 -17.18
CA LEU A 170 6.28 -16.43 -16.54
C LEU A 170 4.83 -16.41 -17.10
N GLN A 171 4.55 -15.48 -18.02
CA GLN A 171 3.27 -15.33 -18.73
C GLN A 171 2.06 -15.50 -17.79
N ILE A 172 2.12 -14.83 -16.64
CA ILE A 172 1.04 -14.89 -15.65
C ILE A 172 0.04 -13.79 -16.02
N PRO A 173 -1.20 -14.14 -16.44
CA PRO A 173 -2.13 -13.22 -17.10
C PRO A 173 -2.67 -12.08 -16.23
N PHE A 174 -2.23 -11.93 -14.98
CA PHE A 174 -2.75 -10.97 -13.99
C PHE A 174 -1.92 -9.68 -13.81
N LEU A 175 -0.80 -9.50 -14.53
CA LEU A 175 0.07 -8.32 -14.41
C LEU A 175 -0.14 -7.26 -15.52
N GLN A 176 -1.20 -7.38 -16.33
CA GLN A 176 -1.59 -6.38 -17.31
C GLN A 176 -2.50 -5.30 -16.72
#